data_AF-A0A967I4H4-F1
#
_entry.id   AF-A0A967I4H4-F1
#
_cell.length_a   1.000
_cell.length_b   1.000
_cell.length_c   1.000
_cell.angle_alpha   90.00
_cell.angle_beta   90.00
_cell.angle_gamma   90.00
#
_symmetry.space_group_name_H-M   'P 1'
#
loop_
_entity.id
_entity.type
_entity.pdbx_description
1 polymer ?
#
loop_
_entity_poly.entity_id
_entity_poly.type
_entity_poly.pdbx_seq_one_letter_code
_entity_poly.pdbx_strand_id
1 'polypeptide(L)'
;DVSPDGELLAFVANSRAEGVYPDRDVFLMKIGSKDPENLTEDNEAPDGQPMFAPDGKSLAYTRQAIAGFYGDQVKLLVRDLRSGKTDILHEN
;
A
#
# COMPACT_ATOMS: atom_id res chain seq x y z
N ASP A 1 -3.78 8.29 3.28
CA ASP A 1 -3.00 9.50 3.62
C ASP A 1 -2.94 10.43 2.43
N VAL A 2 -2.69 11.72 2.66
CA VAL A 2 -2.51 12.74 1.62
C VAL A 2 -1.05 13.17 1.61
N SER A 3 -0.44 13.34 0.44
CA SER A 3 0.96 13.73 0.34
C SER A 3 1.23 15.11 0.95
N PRO A 4 2.47 15.42 1.38
CA PRO A 4 2.80 16.70 1.99
C PRO A 4 2.50 17.93 1.12
N ASP A 5 2.57 17.79 -0.21
CA ASP A 5 2.21 18.84 -1.18
C ASP A 5 0.70 18.92 -1.47
N GLY A 6 -0.10 17.96 -0.98
CA GLY A 6 -1.53 17.89 -1.19
C GLY A 6 -1.96 17.43 -2.58
N GLU A 7 -1.05 16.90 -3.40
CA GLU A 7 -1.36 16.49 -4.78
C GLU A 7 -1.80 15.03 -4.91
N LEU A 8 -1.35 14.15 -3.99
CA LEU A 8 -1.57 12.72 -4.06
C LEU A 8 -2.40 12.23 -2.86
N LEU A 9 -3.23 11.22 -3.13
CA LEU A 9 -3.96 10.44 -2.16
C LEU A 9 -3.48 8.99 -2.23
N ALA A 10 -2.98 8.48 -1.11
CA ALA A 10 -2.74 7.06 -0.91
C ALA A 10 -3.87 6.47 -0.06
N PHE A 11 -4.47 5.37 -0.50
CA PHE A 11 -5.61 4.76 0.19
C PHE A 11 -5.59 3.24 0.07
N VAL A 12 -6.45 2.58 0.85
CA VAL A 12 -6.60 1.12 0.82
C VAL A 12 -7.97 0.78 0.27
N ALA A 13 -8.02 -0.16 -0.65
CA ALA A 13 -9.27 -0.71 -1.15
C ALA A 13 -9.13 -2.23 -1.34
N ASN A 14 -10.26 -2.94 -1.34
CA ASN A 14 -10.26 -4.33 -1.79
C ASN A 14 -10.06 -4.33 -3.31
N SER A 15 -9.01 -4.97 -3.80
CA SER A 15 -8.72 -5.10 -5.23
C SER A 15 -9.44 -6.30 -5.86
N ARG A 16 -9.81 -7.29 -5.04
CA ARG A 16 -10.53 -8.49 -5.48
C ARG A 16 -12.03 -8.41 -5.17
N ALA A 17 -12.85 -8.56 -6.22
CA ALA A 17 -14.31 -8.52 -6.11
C ALA A 17 -14.91 -9.80 -5.48
N GLU A 18 -14.25 -10.94 -5.65
CA GLU A 18 -14.73 -12.26 -5.24
C GLU A 18 -13.67 -13.00 -4.43
N GLY A 19 -14.04 -13.52 -3.27
CA GLY A 19 -13.13 -14.27 -2.40
C GLY A 19 -13.65 -14.36 -0.98
N VAL A 20 -13.07 -15.28 -0.20
CA VAL A 20 -13.40 -15.45 1.22
C VAL A 20 -12.56 -14.52 2.11
N TYR A 21 -11.35 -14.17 1.65
CA TYR A 21 -10.40 -13.36 2.39
C TYR A 21 -10.27 -11.96 1.76
N PRO A 22 -10.12 -10.91 2.58
CA PRO A 22 -9.90 -9.57 2.07
C PRO A 22 -8.56 -9.50 1.35
N ASP A 23 -8.59 -9.06 0.10
CA ASP A 23 -7.42 -8.77 -0.72
C ASP A 23 -7.30 -7.25 -0.81
N ARG A 24 -6.66 -6.67 0.20
CA ARG A 24 -6.56 -5.22 0.35
C ARG A 24 -5.25 -4.75 -0.21
N ASP A 25 -5.33 -3.79 -1.09
CA ASP A 25 -4.18 -3.19 -1.75
C ASP A 25 -4.03 -1.72 -1.40
N VAL A 26 -2.79 -1.24 -1.51
CA VAL A 26 -2.46 0.18 -1.42
C VAL A 26 -2.51 0.80 -2.81
N PHE A 27 -3.39 1.78 -2.95
CA PHE A 27 -3.58 2.54 -4.17
C PHE A 27 -3.04 3.96 -4.02
N LEU A 28 -2.61 4.54 -5.14
CA LEU A 28 -2.16 5.92 -5.25
C LEU A 28 -2.93 6.63 -6.37
N MET A 29 -3.37 7.86 -6.14
CA MET A 29 -4.00 8.67 -7.17
C MET A 29 -3.69 10.14 -6.98
N LYS A 30 -3.73 10.91 -8.09
CA LYS A 30 -3.82 12.37 -7.99
C LYS A 30 -5.18 12.77 -7.43
N ILE A 31 -5.20 13.74 -6.53
CA ILE A 31 -6.44 14.27 -5.99
C ILE A 31 -7.25 14.91 -7.13
N GLY A 32 -8.53 14.52 -7.24
CA GLY A 32 -9.42 14.91 -8.33
C GLY A 32 -9.37 14.02 -9.58
N SER A 33 -8.44 13.05 -9.64
CA SER A 33 -8.43 12.02 -10.68
C SER A 33 -9.52 10.96 -10.46
N LYS A 34 -9.80 10.15 -11.48
CA LYS A 34 -10.63 8.94 -11.38
C LYS A 34 -9.84 7.65 -11.65
N ASP A 35 -8.54 7.77 -11.84
CA ASP A 35 -7.66 6.69 -12.26
C ASP A 35 -6.64 6.39 -11.15
N PRO A 36 -7.00 5.56 -10.14
CA PRO A 36 -6.04 5.11 -9.14
C PRO A 36 -5.11 4.03 -9.69
N GLU A 37 -3.84 4.11 -9.32
CA GLU A 37 -2.82 3.10 -9.56
C GLU A 37 -2.78 2.14 -8.36
N ASN A 38 -2.82 0.83 -8.62
CA ASN A 38 -2.57 -0.18 -7.60
C ASN A 38 -1.04 -0.35 -7.43
N LEU A 39 -0.50 -0.04 -6.25
CA LEU A 39 0.93 -0.15 -6.00
C LEU A 39 1.36 -1.55 -5.54
N THR A 40 0.40 -2.40 -5.15
CA THR A 40 0.64 -3.67 -4.46
C THR A 40 -0.08 -4.87 -5.07
N GLU A 41 -0.54 -4.77 -6.31
CA GLU A 41 -1.25 -5.84 -7.05
C GLU A 41 -0.52 -7.19 -7.07
N ASP A 42 0.79 -7.20 -6.79
CA ASP A 42 1.62 -8.39 -6.74
C ASP A 42 1.44 -9.25 -5.46
N ASN A 43 0.73 -8.74 -4.46
CA ASN A 43 0.57 -9.39 -3.16
C ASN A 43 -0.86 -9.89 -2.94
N GLU A 44 -1.04 -11.19 -2.87
CA GLU A 44 -2.36 -11.82 -2.64
C GLU A 44 -2.82 -11.77 -1.16
N ALA A 45 -2.02 -11.14 -0.29
CA ALA A 45 -2.29 -10.97 1.12
C ALA A 45 -2.53 -9.49 1.46
N PRO A 46 -3.21 -9.16 2.58
CA PRO A 46 -3.56 -7.79 2.89
C PRO A 46 -2.34 -6.85 3.04
N ASP A 47 -2.36 -5.77 2.26
CA ASP A 47 -1.58 -4.55 2.47
C ASP A 47 -2.44 -3.44 3.13
N GLY A 48 -1.80 -2.45 3.74
CA GLY A 48 -2.55 -1.35 4.36
C GLY A 48 -1.73 -0.23 5.02
N GLN A 49 -2.45 0.67 5.70
CA GLN A 49 -1.90 1.77 6.50
C GLN A 49 -0.86 2.65 5.77
N PRO A 50 -1.15 3.14 4.54
CA PRO A 50 -0.20 3.94 3.80
C PRO A 50 0.04 5.29 4.49
N MET A 51 1.31 5.70 4.58
CA MET A 51 1.74 7.00 5.09
C MET A 51 2.87 7.57 4.24
N PHE A 52 2.75 8.83 3.83
CA PHE A 52 3.81 9.50 3.08
C PHE A 52 4.98 9.87 4.00
N ALA A 53 6.20 9.76 3.48
CA ALA A 53 7.36 10.40 4.09
C ALA A 53 7.18 11.94 4.07
N PRO A 54 7.77 12.69 5.03
CA PRO A 54 7.66 14.15 5.07
C PRO A 54 8.16 14.87 3.81
N ASP A 55 9.06 14.25 3.05
CA ASP A 55 9.58 14.79 1.79
C ASP A 55 8.73 14.41 0.56
N GLY A 56 7.67 13.61 0.75
CA GLY A 56 6.74 13.15 -0.28
C GLY A 56 7.32 12.15 -1.27
N LYS A 57 8.57 11.69 -1.12
CA LYS A 57 9.24 10.82 -2.11
C LYS A 57 8.99 9.34 -1.90
N SER A 58 8.59 8.96 -0.69
CA SER A 58 8.37 7.57 -0.32
C SER A 58 7.04 7.39 0.39
N LEU A 59 6.51 6.17 0.31
CA LEU A 59 5.31 5.73 0.98
C LEU A 59 5.64 4.53 1.86
N ALA A 60 5.41 4.66 3.17
CA ALA A 60 5.45 3.54 4.09
C ALA A 60 4.07 2.85 4.11
N TYR A 61 4.05 1.54 4.22
CA TYR A 61 2.81 0.76 4.36
C TYR A 61 3.09 -0.58 5.05
N THR A 62 2.03 -1.21 5.56
CA THR A 62 2.10 -2.53 6.19
C THR A 62 1.72 -3.63 5.22
N ARG A 63 2.40 -4.78 5.30
CA ARG A 63 2.15 -5.97 4.45
C ARG A 63 2.04 -7.23 5.28
N GLN A 64 1.07 -8.08 4.94
CA GLN A 64 1.11 -9.52 5.21
C GLN A 64 1.56 -10.25 3.95
N ALA A 65 2.18 -11.42 4.09
CA ALA A 65 2.70 -12.23 2.99
C ALA A 65 1.92 -13.53 2.77
N ILE A 66 1.11 -13.96 3.74
CA ILE A 66 0.37 -15.23 3.69
C ILE A 66 -1.13 -14.96 3.55
N ALA A 67 -1.67 -15.22 2.35
CA ALA A 67 -3.09 -15.05 2.05
C ALA A 67 -3.97 -15.89 2.99
N GLY A 68 -4.98 -15.23 3.58
CA GLY A 68 -5.96 -15.88 4.46
C GLY A 68 -5.45 -16.28 5.85
N PHE A 69 -4.18 -16.04 6.19
CA PHE A 69 -3.65 -16.35 7.51
C PHE A 69 -3.65 -15.13 8.43
N TYR A 70 -4.68 -15.01 9.26
CA TYR A 70 -4.82 -13.88 10.20
C TYR A 70 -3.69 -13.76 11.22
N GLY A 71 -2.95 -14.85 11.46
CA GLY A 71 -1.80 -14.88 12.37
C GLY A 71 -0.47 -14.52 11.71
N ASP A 72 -0.49 -14.13 10.43
CA ASP A 72 0.73 -13.72 9.73
C ASP A 72 1.31 -12.43 10.32
N GLN A 73 2.65 -12.34 10.28
CA GLN A 73 3.37 -11.18 10.77
C GLN A 73 3.16 -10.00 9.83
N VAL A 74 2.86 -8.85 10.42
CA VAL A 74 2.75 -7.59 9.70
C VAL A 74 4.14 -6.98 9.55
N LYS A 75 4.60 -6.84 8.30
CA LYS A 75 5.87 -6.21 7.95
C LYS A 75 5.65 -4.73 7.63
N LEU A 76 6.62 -3.89 7.97
CA LEU A 76 6.64 -2.49 7.55
C LEU A 76 7.53 -2.34 6.31
N LEU A 77 6.98 -1.81 5.23
CA LEU A 77 7.66 -1.61 3.96
C LEU A 77 7.75 -0.13 3.65
N VAL A 78 8.77 0.26 2.90
CA VAL A 78 8.91 1.60 2.33
C VAL A 78 9.11 1.48 0.82
N ARG A 79 8.26 2.15 0.05
CA ARG A 79 8.34 2.23 -1.41
C ARG A 79 8.79 3.62 -1.85
N ASP A 80 9.80 3.68 -2.70
CA ASP A 80 10.17 4.89 -3.43
C ASP A 80 9.16 5.15 -4.55
N LEU A 81 8.48 6.31 -4.52
CA LEU A 81 7.39 6.61 -5.45
C LEU A 81 7.86 6.92 -6.86
N ARG A 82 9.15 7.22 -7.06
CA ARG A 82 9.71 7.52 -8.38
C ARG A 82 10.10 6.26 -9.14
N SER A 83 10.73 5.32 -8.45
CA SER A 83 11.28 4.09 -9.03
C SER A 83 10.40 2.86 -8.83
N GLY A 84 9.46 2.91 -7.88
CA GLY A 84 8.66 1.77 -7.45
C GLY A 84 9.43 0.74 -6.61
N LYS A 85 10.73 0.96 -6.35
CA LYS A 85 11.53 0.07 -5.50
C LYS A 85 10.94 0.03 -4.09
N THR A 86 10.82 -1.17 -3.54
CA THR A 86 10.32 -1.40 -2.19
C THR A 86 11.37 -2.12 -1.34
N ASP A 87 11.58 -1.64 -0.13
CA ASP A 87 12.44 -2.26 0.87
C ASP A 87 11.61 -2.63 2.12
N ILE A 88 11.89 -3.78 2.74
CA ILE A 88 11.32 -4.14 4.04
C ILE A 88 12.11 -3.39 5.11
N LEU A 89 11.44 -2.51 5.84
CA LEU A 89 12.05 -1.71 6.90
C LEU A 89 12.06 -2.46 8.25
N HIS A 90 11.06 -3.30 8.50
CA HIS A 90 10.97 -4.10 9.72
C HIS A 90 10.27 -5.43 9.49
N GLU A 91 10.92 -6.51 9.97
CA GLU A 91 10.35 -7.84 10.15
C GLU A 91 10.77 -8.35 11.54
N ASN A 92 9.80 -8.74 12.37
CA ASN A 92 10.02 -9.53 13.59
C ASN A 92 9.29 -10.83 13.40
#